data_AF-A0A1H6GH51-F1
#
_entry.id   AF-A0A1H6GH51-F1
#
_cell.length_a   1.000
_cell.length_b   1.000
_cell.length_c   1.000
_cell.angle_alpha   90.00
_cell.angle_beta   90.00
_cell.angle_gamma   90.00
#
_symmetry.space_group_name_H-M   'P 1'
#
loop_
_entity.id
_entity.type
_entity.pdbx_description
1 polymer ?
#
loop_
_entity_poly.entity_id
_entity_poly.type
_entity_poly.pdbx_seq_one_letter_code
_entity_poly.pdbx_strand_id
1 'polypeptide(L)'
;MNRHLTTDQKIARLEHTIVILRRKLASIPTTAEADDLGIRAAEKRVKGELQKELSARFRFGSDGKYHLQMANVTSSSQDGGISLFRRWHINASRTVIMMKVKAA
;
A
#
# COMPACT_ATOMS: atom_id res chain seq x y z
N MET A 1 22.22 13.89 5.87
CA MET A 1 22.78 12.54 6.11
C MET A 1 21.84 11.50 5.48
N ASN A 2 22.02 11.16 4.20
CA ASN A 2 21.22 10.12 3.54
C ASN A 2 21.75 8.75 3.95
N ARG A 3 21.25 8.18 5.04
CA ARG A 3 21.57 6.80 5.42
C ARG A 3 20.98 5.87 4.35
N HIS A 4 21.84 5.33 3.49
CA HIS A 4 21.48 4.19 2.65
C HIS A 4 21.14 3.03 3.58
N LEU A 5 19.86 2.63 3.58
CA LEU A 5 19.41 1.45 4.31
C LEU A 5 20.08 0.20 3.72
N THR A 6 20.50 -0.72 4.58
CA THR A 6 20.93 -2.06 4.17
C THR A 6 19.78 -2.82 3.51
N THR A 7 20.08 -3.90 2.77
CA THR A 7 19.04 -4.73 2.14
C THR A 7 18.05 -5.26 3.18
N ASP A 8 18.53 -5.72 4.33
CA ASP A 8 17.67 -6.22 5.41
C ASP A 8 16.79 -5.13 6.01
N GLN A 9 17.34 -3.93 6.22
CA GLN A 9 16.56 -2.78 6.70
C GLN A 9 15.47 -2.37 5.71
N LYS A 10 15.72 -2.51 4.40
CA LYS A 10 14.72 -2.26 3.36
C LYS A 10 13.64 -3.35 3.36
N ILE A 11 14.02 -4.61 3.54
CA ILE A 11 13.08 -5.74 3.64
C ILE A 11 12.18 -5.56 4.87
N ALA A 12 12.75 -5.37 6.06
CA ALA A 12 12.00 -5.21 7.30
C ALA A 12 11.02 -4.03 7.21
N ARG A 13 11.43 -2.93 6.56
CA ARG A 13 10.57 -1.78 6.33
C ARG A 13 9.40 -2.10 5.39
N LEU A 14 9.64 -2.84 4.31
CA LEU A 14 8.60 -3.26 3.37
C LEU A 14 7.61 -4.20 4.05
N GLU A 15 8.10 -5.18 4.81
CA GLU A 15 7.27 -6.13 5.57
C GLU A 15 6.41 -5.40 6.61
N HIS A 16 6.97 -4.44 7.34
CA HIS A 16 6.21 -3.60 8.27
C HIS A 16 5.10 -2.81 7.56
N THR A 17 5.41 -2.23 6.40
CA THR A 17 4.43 -1.46 5.60
C THR A 17 3.31 -2.38 5.08
N ILE A 18 3.63 -3.61 4.69
CA ILE A 18 2.66 -4.64 4.30
C ILE A 18 1.69 -4.94 5.46
N VAL A 19 2.20 -5.12 6.68
CA VAL A 19 1.38 -5.42 7.85
C VAL A 19 0.41 -4.27 8.16
N ILE A 20 0.89 -3.02 8.17
CA ILE A 20 0.04 -1.83 8.35
C ILE A 20 -1.07 -1.83 7.31
N LEU A 21 -0.71 -1.97 6.03
CA LEU A 21 -1.69 -1.91 4.95
C LEU A 21 -2.78 -2.98 5.12
N ARG A 22 -2.40 -4.24 5.38
CA ARG A 22 -3.36 -5.34 5.57
C ARG A 22 -4.34 -5.07 6.70
N ARG A 23 -3.86 -4.57 7.84
CA ARG A 23 -4.72 -4.21 8.98
C ARG A 23 -5.72 -3.12 8.63
N LYS A 24 -5.29 -2.09 7.89
CA LYS A 24 -6.18 -1.00 7.48
C LYS A 24 -7.22 -1.46 6.45
N LEU A 25 -6.82 -2.29 5.49
CA LEU A 25 -7.75 -2.83 4.48
C LEU A 25 -8.83 -3.73 5.06
N ALA A 26 -8.51 -4.49 6.11
CA ALA A 26 -9.50 -5.33 6.80
C ALA A 26 -10.65 -4.51 7.42
N SER A 27 -10.48 -3.20 7.57
CA SER A 27 -11.52 -2.28 8.07
C SER A 27 -12.39 -1.66 6.96
N ILE A 28 -12.16 -2.01 5.69
CA ILE A 28 -13.02 -1.61 4.57
C ILE A 28 -14.08 -2.70 4.39
N PRO A 29 -15.38 -2.38 4.57
CA PRO A 29 -16.45 -3.33 4.34
C PRO A 29 -16.50 -3.75 2.86
N THR A 30 -16.98 -4.95 2.62
CA THR A 30 -17.17 -5.48 1.26
C THR A 30 -18.45 -4.94 0.63
N THR A 31 -18.58 -5.11 -0.70
CA THR A 31 -19.82 -4.81 -1.44
C THR A 31 -21.01 -5.67 -1.04
N ALA A 32 -20.79 -6.75 -0.28
CA ALA A 32 -21.88 -7.53 0.32
C ALA A 32 -22.38 -6.92 1.63
N GLU A 33 -21.61 -6.02 2.25
CA GLU A 33 -21.83 -5.50 3.61
C GLU A 33 -22.19 -4.01 3.63
N ALA A 34 -21.89 -3.26 2.57
CA ALA A 34 -22.13 -1.82 2.46
C ALA A 34 -22.45 -1.40 1.02
N ASP A 35 -23.11 -0.26 0.88
CA ASP A 35 -23.32 0.41 -0.40
C ASP A 35 -22.01 1.02 -0.95
N ASP A 36 -22.01 1.35 -2.25
CA ASP A 36 -20.86 1.96 -2.92
C ASP A 36 -20.38 3.24 -2.22
N LEU A 37 -21.29 3.99 -1.60
CA LEU A 37 -21.01 5.23 -0.88
C LEU A 37 -20.26 4.96 0.43
N GLY A 38 -20.69 3.97 1.20
CA GLY A 38 -20.01 3.49 2.40
C GLY A 38 -18.60 2.95 2.12
N ILE A 39 -18.44 2.22 1.01
CA ILE A 39 -17.12 1.70 0.58
C ILE A 39 -16.19 2.85 0.22
N ARG A 40 -16.63 3.82 -0.59
CA ARG A 40 -15.82 4.99 -0.95
C ARG A 40 -15.45 5.83 0.27
N ALA A 41 -16.35 5.97 1.25
CA ALA A 41 -16.05 6.66 2.50
C ALA A 41 -14.98 5.92 3.32
N ALA A 42 -15.08 4.59 3.42
CA ALA A 42 -14.09 3.77 4.10
C ALA A 42 -12.72 3.79 3.38
N GLU A 43 -12.70 3.74 2.05
CA GLU A 43 -11.47 3.91 1.25
C GLU A 43 -10.81 5.26 1.51
N LYS A 44 -11.59 6.34 1.55
CA LYS A 44 -11.09 7.70 1.86
C LYS A 44 -10.51 7.78 3.27
N ARG A 45 -11.15 7.16 4.26
CA ARG A 45 -10.64 7.07 5.64
C ARG A 45 -9.31 6.32 5.69
N VAL A 46 -9.26 5.11 5.14
CA VAL A 46 -8.04 4.27 5.11
C VAL A 46 -6.90 4.98 4.40
N LYS A 47 -7.18 5.66 3.28
CA LYS A 47 -6.20 6.52 2.59
C LYS A 47 -5.62 7.59 3.53
N GLY A 48 -6.47 8.30 4.26
CA GLY A 48 -6.03 9.33 5.21
C GLY A 48 -5.20 8.77 6.37
N GLU A 49 -5.57 7.60 6.89
CA GLU A 49 -4.82 6.92 7.95
C GLU A 49 -3.44 6.45 7.47
N LEU A 50 -3.37 5.82 6.30
CA LEU A 50 -2.11 5.41 5.69
C LEU A 50 -1.19 6.61 5.41
N GLN A 51 -1.75 7.73 4.96
CA GLN A 51 -0.99 8.96 4.75
C GLN A 51 -0.42 9.52 6.06
N LYS A 52 -1.18 9.48 7.16
CA LYS A 52 -0.69 9.90 8.49
C LYS A 52 0.43 8.99 8.99
N GLU A 53 0.24 7.67 8.90
CA GLU A 53 1.15 6.68 9.47
C GLU A 53 2.44 6.51 8.65
N LEU A 54 2.36 6.64 7.32
CA LEU A 54 3.49 6.43 6.40
C LEU A 54 4.12 7.74 5.88
N SER A 55 3.49 8.89 6.16
CA SER A 55 3.98 10.24 5.83
C SER A 55 4.37 10.41 4.34
N ALA A 56 5.41 11.20 4.02
CA ALA A 56 5.85 11.63 2.67
C ALA A 56 6.09 10.51 1.62
N ARG A 57 5.91 9.25 2.01
CA ARG A 57 6.03 8.06 1.16
C ARG A 57 4.68 7.55 0.70
N PHE A 58 3.61 8.32 0.85
CA PHE A 58 2.28 7.99 0.38
C PHE A 58 1.84 9.03 -0.64
N ARG A 59 1.83 8.66 -1.93
CA ARG A 59 1.27 9.49 -3.01
C ARG A 59 0.08 8.79 -3.63
N PHE A 60 -1.06 9.49 -3.65
CA PHE A 60 -2.30 9.02 -4.24
C PHE A 60 -2.78 10.03 -5.28
N GLY A 61 -2.79 9.63 -6.54
CA GLY A 61 -3.38 10.38 -7.65
C GLY A 61 -4.64 9.67 -8.16
N SER A 62 -5.59 10.45 -8.66
CA SER A 62 -6.80 9.94 -9.34
C SER A 62 -7.02 10.80 -10.59
N ASP A 63 -6.22 10.57 -11.61
CA ASP A 63 -6.36 11.23 -12.92
C ASP A 63 -6.70 10.15 -13.95
N GLY A 64 -7.98 9.77 -14.00
CA GLY A 64 -8.48 8.61 -14.74
C GLY A 64 -8.05 7.23 -14.20
N LYS A 65 -7.00 7.15 -13.38
CA LYS A 65 -6.50 5.93 -12.72
C LYS A 65 -6.01 6.23 -11.31
N TYR A 66 -6.16 5.28 -10.39
CA TYR A 66 -5.62 5.34 -9.04
C TYR A 66 -4.15 4.93 -9.03
N HIS A 67 -3.29 5.72 -8.37
CA HIS A 67 -1.85 5.43 -8.22
C HIS A 67 -1.43 5.39 -6.76
N LEU A 68 -0.52 4.48 -6.42
CA LEU A 68 0.05 4.32 -5.08
C LEU A 68 1.55 4.09 -5.18
N GLN A 69 2.32 5.02 -4.62
CA GLN A 69 3.74 4.82 -4.39
C GLN A 69 3.96 4.76 -2.88
N MET A 70 4.50 3.65 -2.38
CA MET A 70 4.89 3.45 -0.98
C MET A 70 6.13 2.58 -0.86
N ALA A 71 7.05 2.97 0.03
CA ALA A 71 8.28 2.21 0.31
C ALA A 71 9.06 1.78 -0.94
N ASN A 72 9.12 2.65 -1.97
CA ASN A 72 9.74 2.40 -3.28
C ASN A 72 9.03 1.34 -4.16
N VAL A 73 7.82 0.95 -3.80
CA VAL A 73 6.94 0.10 -4.60
C VAL A 73 5.83 0.98 -5.17
N THR A 74 5.66 0.91 -6.48
CA THR A 74 4.62 1.65 -7.20
C THR A 74 3.57 0.67 -7.74
N SER A 75 2.31 1.06 -7.64
CA SER A 75 1.16 0.34 -8.19
C SER A 75 0.13 1.31 -8.73
N SER A 76 -0.68 0.82 -9.67
CA SER A 76 -1.81 1.55 -10.23
C SER A 76 -2.99 0.62 -10.50
N SER A 77 -4.21 1.13 -10.38
CA SER A 77 -5.45 0.42 -10.69
C SER A 77 -6.51 1.40 -11.21
N GLN A 78 -7.40 0.94 -12.07
CA GLN A 78 -8.56 1.70 -12.53
C GLN A 78 -9.82 1.34 -11.71
N ASP A 79 -9.73 0.29 -10.90
CA ASP A 79 -10.86 -0.44 -10.32
C ASP A 79 -11.09 -0.05 -8.85
N GLY A 80 -10.67 1.17 -8.45
CA GLY A 80 -10.82 1.68 -7.08
C GLY A 80 -9.60 1.53 -6.17
N GLY A 81 -9.77 1.96 -4.91
CA GLY A 81 -8.73 1.95 -3.88
C GLY A 81 -8.38 0.55 -3.42
N ILE A 82 -9.37 -0.31 -3.14
CA ILE A 82 -9.15 -1.70 -2.71
C ILE A 82 -8.27 -2.46 -3.71
N SER A 83 -8.59 -2.35 -5.00
CA SER A 83 -7.85 -2.98 -6.09
C SER A 83 -6.42 -2.46 -6.19
N LEU A 84 -6.22 -1.15 -6.02
CA LEU A 84 -4.91 -0.52 -5.95
C LEU A 84 -4.07 -1.07 -4.78
N PHE A 85 -4.66 -1.17 -3.59
CA PHE A 85 -3.98 -1.66 -2.40
C PHE A 85 -3.62 -3.15 -2.50
N ARG A 86 -4.51 -3.98 -3.05
CA ARG A 86 -4.22 -5.40 -3.34
C ARG A 86 -3.06 -5.55 -4.33
N ARG A 87 -3.06 -4.79 -5.42
CA ARG A 87 -1.94 -4.79 -6.39
C ARG A 87 -0.63 -4.38 -5.73
N TRP A 88 -0.66 -3.36 -4.88
CA TRP A 88 0.52 -2.93 -4.13
C TRP A 88 1.05 -4.02 -3.20
N HIS A 89 0.18 -4.71 -2.47
CA HIS A 89 0.57 -5.82 -1.59
C HIS A 89 1.30 -6.94 -2.35
N ILE A 90 0.81 -7.29 -3.55
CA ILE A 90 1.45 -8.30 -4.42
C ILE A 90 2.83 -7.81 -4.88
N ASN A 91 2.93 -6.57 -5.36
CA ASN A 91 4.19 -5.99 -5.82
C ASN A 91 5.23 -5.89 -4.70
N ALA A 92 4.80 -5.50 -3.50
CA ALA A 92 5.65 -5.39 -2.32
C ALA A 92 6.17 -6.77 -1.88
N SER A 93 5.29 -7.78 -1.83
CA SER A 93 5.66 -9.16 -1.51
C SER A 93 6.68 -9.72 -2.50
N ARG A 94 6.47 -9.50 -3.81
CA ARG A 94 7.44 -9.89 -4.86
C ARG A 94 8.79 -9.19 -4.70
N THR A 95 8.77 -7.91 -4.35
CA THR A 95 9.99 -7.13 -4.11
C THR A 95 10.77 -7.70 -2.94
N VAL A 96 10.10 -8.03 -1.83
CA VAL A 96 10.73 -8.69 -0.68
C VAL A 96 11.38 -10.01 -1.08
N ILE A 97 10.68 -10.87 -1.83
CA ILE A 97 11.22 -12.15 -2.30
C ILE A 97 12.47 -11.92 -3.16
N MET A 98 12.43 -11.02 -4.14
CA MET A 98 13.59 -10.72 -4.98
C MET A 98 14.77 -10.16 -4.18
N MET A 99 14.52 -9.33 -3.17
CA MET A 99 15.59 -8.79 -2.32
C MET A 99 16.22 -9.88 -1.45
N LYS A 100 15.43 -10.82 -0.92
CA LYS A 100 15.93 -11.98 -0.17
C LYS A 100 16.78 -12.89 -1.07
N VAL A 101 16.32 -13.18 -2.29
CA VAL A 101 17.07 -14.00 -3.25
C VAL A 101 18.39 -13.35 -3.67
N LYS A 102 18.43 -12.03 -3.87
CA LYS A 102 19.66 -11.31 -4.23
C LYS A 102 20.66 -11.17 -3.08
N ALA A 103 20.24 -11.39 -1.84
CA ALA A 103 21.07 -11.28 -0.65
C ALA A 103 21.61 -12.63 -0.16
N ALA A 104 21.09 -13.74 -0.71
CA ALA A 104 21.57 -15.11 -0.48
C ALA A 104 22.68 -15.45 -1.48
#